data_AF-A0A9X8MTA4-F1
#
_entry.id   AF-A0A9X8MTA4-F1
#
_cell.length_a   1.000
_cell.length_b   1.000
_cell.length_c   1.000
_cell.angle_alpha   90.00
_cell.angle_beta   90.00
_cell.angle_gamma   90.00
#
_symmetry.space_group_name_H-M   'P 1'
#
loop_
_entity.id
_entity.type
_entity.pdbx_description
1 polymer ?
#
loop_
_entity_poly.entity_id
_entity_poly.type
_entity_poly.pdbx_seq_one_letter_code
_entity_poly.pdbx_strand_id
1 'polypeptide(L)'
;MPIGPGFDDPEYDNYDPAWRHQDTPFRRWLHERLTAAGSDCSADIAASYAPANRYHGLNAIDLDDLATLTDTTGAAVQAAHKADLDEWAREQQLRDHPDLAVLDADLDRIRHRSGARHPASRRWRE
;
A
#
# COMPACT_ATOMS: atom_id res chain seq x y z
N MET A 1 -6.87 12.99 -16.70
CA MET A 1 -7.60 13.39 -15.48
C MET A 1 -6.85 12.78 -14.32
N PRO A 2 -6.17 13.58 -13.47
CA PRO A 2 -5.51 13.01 -12.30
C PRO A 2 -6.58 12.45 -11.37
N ILE A 3 -6.42 11.20 -10.97
CA ILE A 3 -7.30 10.53 -10.00
C ILE A 3 -6.72 10.86 -8.64
N GLY A 4 -7.05 12.05 -8.11
CA GLY A 4 -6.58 12.54 -6.81
C GLY A 4 -7.31 13.83 -6.42
N PRO A 5 -7.44 14.12 -5.11
CA PRO A 5 -8.07 15.34 -4.63
C PRO A 5 -7.34 16.56 -5.19
N GLY A 6 -8.10 17.53 -5.70
CA GLY A 6 -7.57 18.70 -6.40
C GLY A 6 -6.76 19.62 -5.49
N PHE A 7 -5.97 20.49 -6.11
CA PHE A 7 -5.06 21.46 -5.46
C PHE A 7 -5.75 22.48 -4.53
N ASP A 8 -7.08 22.57 -4.54
CA ASP A 8 -7.86 23.62 -3.83
C ASP A 8 -8.64 23.09 -2.60
N ASP A 9 -8.35 21.88 -2.12
CA ASP A 9 -8.98 21.35 -0.90
C ASP A 9 -8.26 21.91 0.36
N PRO A 10 -8.89 22.69 1.25
CA PRO A 10 -8.24 23.20 2.46
C PRO A 10 -7.81 22.11 3.46
N GLU A 11 -8.14 20.84 3.24
CA GLU A 11 -7.54 19.69 3.94
C GLU A 11 -6.11 19.35 3.45
N TYR A 12 -5.59 20.04 2.42
CA TYR A 12 -4.22 19.89 1.89
C TYR A 12 -3.13 20.19 2.93
N ASP A 13 -3.44 20.96 3.97
CA ASP A 13 -2.47 21.41 4.98
C ASP A 13 -2.25 20.37 6.11
N ASN A 14 -2.76 19.15 5.94
CA ASN A 14 -2.51 18.01 6.83
C ASN A 14 -1.05 17.47 6.70
N TYR A 15 -0.08 18.38 6.67
CA TYR A 15 1.35 18.12 6.72
C TYR A 15 1.70 17.57 8.10
N ASP A 16 1.45 16.28 8.30
CA ASP A 16 1.96 15.54 9.45
C ASP A 16 3.38 15.06 9.12
N PRO A 17 4.46 15.64 9.69
CA PRO A 17 5.83 15.21 9.43
C PRO A 17 6.09 13.72 9.76
N ALA A 18 5.21 13.06 10.53
CA ALA A 18 5.27 11.62 10.77
C ALA A 18 5.03 10.79 9.50
N TRP A 19 4.43 11.35 8.43
CA TRP A 19 4.23 10.68 7.14
C TRP A 19 5.53 10.13 6.52
N ARG A 20 6.67 10.81 6.71
CA ARG A 20 8.00 10.34 6.27
C ARG A 20 8.42 9.04 6.94
N HIS A 21 7.79 8.68 8.05
CA HIS A 21 8.09 7.49 8.83
C HIS A 21 6.97 6.45 8.78
N GLN A 22 5.87 6.71 8.07
CA GLN A 22 4.81 5.73 7.91
C GLN A 22 5.30 4.53 7.10
N ASP A 23 5.04 3.35 7.62
CA ASP A 23 5.37 2.08 7.01
C ASP A 23 4.17 1.57 6.21
N THR A 24 3.97 2.15 5.02
CA THR A 24 2.83 1.85 4.16
C THR A 24 3.06 0.62 3.27
N PRO A 25 2.00 -0.09 2.84
CA PRO A 25 2.11 -1.18 1.87
C PRO A 25 2.94 -0.81 0.63
N PHE A 26 2.72 0.37 0.03
CA PHE A 26 3.49 0.80 -1.13
C PHE A 26 4.95 1.10 -0.80
N ARG A 27 5.24 1.65 0.38
CA ARG A 27 6.63 1.89 0.83
C ARG A 27 7.40 0.58 1.00
N ARG A 28 6.80 -0.43 1.63
CA ARG A 28 7.41 -1.76 1.77
C ARG A 28 7.66 -2.39 0.41
N TRP A 29 6.65 -2.35 -0.46
CA TRP A 29 6.76 -2.87 -1.82
C TRP A 29 7.89 -2.18 -2.60
N LEU A 30 7.99 -0.86 -2.53
CA LEU A 30 9.08 -0.10 -3.18
C LEU A 30 10.43 -0.50 -2.61
N HIS A 31 10.58 -0.53 -1.28
CA HIS A 31 11.84 -0.90 -0.64
C HIS A 31 12.30 -2.31 -1.05
N GLU A 32 11.38 -3.29 -1.04
CA GLU A 32 11.67 -4.67 -1.46
C GLU A 32 12.11 -4.73 -2.93
N ARG A 33 11.41 -4.03 -3.82
CA ARG A 33 11.72 -4.03 -5.25
C ARG A 33 13.04 -3.33 -5.57
N LEU A 34 13.29 -2.18 -4.96
CA LEU A 34 14.55 -1.45 -5.11
C LEU A 34 15.73 -2.24 -4.56
N THR A 35 15.55 -2.93 -3.44
CA THR A 35 16.56 -3.83 -2.86
C THR A 35 16.83 -5.00 -3.80
N ALA A 36 15.79 -5.62 -4.37
CA ALA A 36 15.93 -6.70 -5.34
C ALA A 36 16.61 -6.26 -6.65
N ALA A 37 16.39 -5.01 -7.07
CA ALA A 37 17.07 -4.38 -8.20
C ALA A 37 18.52 -3.95 -7.90
N GLY A 38 18.99 -4.14 -6.66
CA GLY A 38 20.37 -3.81 -6.26
C GLY A 38 20.62 -2.33 -5.95
N SER A 39 19.57 -1.57 -5.62
CA SER A 39 19.72 -0.16 -5.25
C SER A 39 20.23 -0.01 -3.81
N ASP A 40 21.38 0.66 -3.65
CA ASP A 40 21.96 0.97 -2.33
C ASP A 40 21.17 2.04 -1.55
N CYS A 41 20.27 2.77 -2.22
CA CYS A 41 19.45 3.83 -1.63
C CYS A 41 17.97 3.44 -1.54
N SER A 42 17.66 2.13 -1.48
CA SER A 42 16.29 1.62 -1.52
C SER A 42 15.37 2.24 -0.46
N ALA A 43 15.88 2.42 0.76
CA ALA A 43 15.14 3.01 1.87
C ALA A 43 14.83 4.50 1.66
N ASP A 44 15.79 5.27 1.14
CA ASP A 44 15.65 6.72 0.93
C ASP A 44 14.69 7.04 -0.23
N ILE A 45 14.79 6.26 -1.31
CA ILE A 45 13.88 6.38 -2.47
C ILE A 45 12.47 6.00 -2.02
N ALA A 46 12.28 4.88 -1.32
CA ALA A 46 10.97 4.48 -0.82
C ALA A 46 10.38 5.51 0.17
N ALA A 47 11.21 6.08 1.05
CA ALA A 47 10.79 7.12 2.01
C ALA A 47 10.42 8.45 1.35
N SER A 48 10.91 8.71 0.13
CA SER A 48 10.63 9.93 -0.62
C SER A 48 9.39 9.78 -1.51
N TYR A 49 9.34 8.72 -2.31
CA TYR A 49 8.27 8.49 -3.30
C TYR A 49 6.97 7.99 -2.68
N ALA A 50 7.01 7.05 -1.74
CA ALA A 50 5.78 6.45 -1.20
C ALA A 50 4.85 7.46 -0.53
N PRO A 51 5.32 8.32 0.40
CA PRO A 51 4.46 9.34 0.98
C PRO A 51 4.02 10.37 -0.08
N ALA A 52 4.94 10.93 -0.88
CA ALA A 52 4.59 11.94 -1.87
C ALA A 52 3.48 11.47 -2.84
N ASN A 53 3.58 10.25 -3.34
CA ASN A 53 2.62 9.70 -4.29
C ASN A 53 1.28 9.35 -3.64
N ARG A 54 1.25 9.02 -2.34
CA ARG A 54 -0.01 8.77 -1.61
C ARG A 54 -0.86 10.04 -1.51
N TYR A 55 -0.25 11.21 -1.32
CA TYR A 55 -0.97 12.48 -1.18
C TYR A 55 -1.20 13.20 -2.51
N HIS A 56 -0.19 13.24 -3.39
CA HIS A 56 -0.27 13.98 -4.65
C HIS A 56 -0.73 13.12 -5.84
N GLY A 57 -0.89 11.81 -5.61
CA GLY A 57 -1.14 10.83 -6.65
C GLY A 57 0.13 10.48 -7.42
N LEU A 58 0.12 9.30 -8.04
CA LEU A 58 1.20 8.83 -8.89
C LEU A 58 1.13 9.47 -10.28
N ASN A 59 2.02 10.42 -10.57
CA ASN A 59 2.11 11.05 -11.88
C ASN A 59 2.90 10.18 -12.87
N ALA A 60 2.87 10.54 -14.16
CA ALA A 60 3.48 9.74 -15.23
C ALA A 60 5.02 9.68 -15.17
N ILE A 61 5.67 10.73 -14.65
CA ILE A 61 7.13 10.77 -14.51
C ILE A 61 7.55 9.83 -13.39
N ASP A 62 6.93 9.98 -12.21
CA ASP A 62 7.20 9.10 -11.07
C ASP A 62 6.87 7.64 -11.38
N LEU A 63 5.83 7.38 -12.18
CA LEU A 63 5.49 6.05 -12.65
C LEU A 63 6.60 5.41 -13.50
N ASP A 64 7.17 6.16 -14.44
CA ASP A 64 8.22 5.69 -15.35
C ASP A 64 9.56 5.55 -14.61
N ASP A 65 9.91 6.53 -13.78
CA ASP A 65 11.09 6.50 -12.92
C ASP A 65 11.06 5.30 -11.98
N LEU A 66 9.93 5.10 -11.27
CA LEU A 66 9.80 3.96 -10.36
C LEU A 66 9.82 2.64 -11.10
N ALA A 67 9.20 2.53 -12.28
CA ALA A 67 9.25 1.30 -13.08
C ALA A 67 10.69 0.96 -13.47
N THR A 68 11.46 1.95 -13.89
CA THR A 68 12.88 1.82 -14.24
C THR A 68 13.73 1.43 -13.02
N LEU A 69 13.58 2.16 -11.91
CA LEU A 69 14.38 1.95 -10.70
C LEU A 69 14.10 0.59 -10.04
N THR A 70 12.88 0.09 -10.16
CA THR A 70 12.47 -1.19 -9.57
C THR A 70 12.61 -2.38 -10.52
N ASP A 71 13.17 -2.18 -11.72
CA ASP A 71 13.24 -3.17 -12.80
C ASP A 71 11.90 -3.90 -13.00
N THR A 72 10.82 -3.12 -13.12
CA THR A 72 9.47 -3.63 -13.29
C THR A 72 8.66 -2.83 -14.30
N THR A 73 7.37 -3.17 -14.44
CA THR A 73 6.47 -2.45 -15.36
C THR A 73 5.72 -1.35 -14.63
N GLY A 74 5.39 -0.26 -15.33
CA GLY A 74 4.50 0.77 -14.80
C GLY A 74 3.16 0.19 -14.30
N ALA A 75 2.62 -0.82 -14.98
CA ALA A 75 1.40 -1.50 -14.52
C ALA A 75 1.55 -2.12 -13.11
N ALA A 76 2.71 -2.69 -12.79
CA ALA A 76 2.98 -3.25 -11.46
C ALA A 76 3.11 -2.16 -10.39
N VAL A 77 3.78 -1.05 -10.71
CA VAL A 77 3.86 0.13 -9.82
C VAL A 77 2.46 0.69 -9.56
N GLN A 78 1.65 0.86 -10.61
CA GLN A 78 0.29 1.37 -10.49
C GLN A 78 -0.61 0.45 -9.67
N ALA A 79 -0.49 -0.87 -9.83
CA ALA A 79 -1.23 -1.85 -9.05
C ALA A 79 -0.87 -1.79 -7.56
N ALA A 80 0.43 -1.70 -7.24
CA ALA A 80 0.90 -1.59 -5.86
C ALA A 80 0.45 -0.26 -5.21
N HIS A 81 0.55 0.84 -5.96
CA HIS A 81 0.08 2.15 -5.49
C HIS A 81 -1.43 2.17 -5.25
N LYS A 82 -2.22 1.55 -6.14
CA LYS A 82 -3.67 1.44 -5.95
C LYS A 82 -4.03 0.63 -4.70
N ALA A 83 -3.35 -0.49 -4.45
CA ALA A 83 -3.59 -1.30 -3.26
C ALA A 83 -3.31 -0.51 -1.97
N ASP A 84 -2.33 0.39 -1.98
CA ASP A 84 -2.03 1.29 -0.87
C ASP A 84 -3.11 2.33 -0.63
N LEU A 85 -3.67 2.92 -1.69
CA LEU A 85 -4.81 3.83 -1.60
C LEU A 85 -6.08 3.11 -1.10
N ASP A 86 -6.32 1.87 -1.53
CA ASP A 86 -7.46 1.07 -1.08
C ASP A 86 -7.33 0.70 0.42
N GLU A 87 -6.12 0.50 0.92
CA GLU A 87 -5.84 0.33 2.36
C GLU A 87 -6.03 1.65 3.11
N TRP A 88 -5.51 2.75 2.56
CA TRP A 88 -5.64 4.06 3.17
C TRP A 88 -7.09 4.50 3.33
N ALA A 89 -7.91 4.26 2.30
CA ALA A 89 -9.34 4.55 2.34
C ALA A 89 -10.04 3.77 3.46
N ARG A 90 -9.64 2.51 3.69
CA ARG A 90 -10.13 1.70 4.81
C ARG A 90 -9.69 2.27 6.16
N GLU A 91 -8.42 2.65 6.30
CA GLU A 91 -7.91 3.31 7.51
C GLU A 91 -8.68 4.60 7.83
N GLN A 92 -8.98 5.43 6.82
CA GLN A 92 -9.79 6.64 7.01
C GLN A 92 -11.22 6.30 7.44
N GLN A 93 -11.87 5.34 6.78
CA GLN A 93 -13.22 4.91 7.17
C GLN A 93 -13.30 4.40 8.61
N LEU A 94 -12.31 3.63 9.06
CA LEU A 94 -12.24 3.15 10.45
C LEU A 94 -12.01 4.28 11.45
N ARG A 95 -11.26 5.32 11.06
CA ARG A 95 -11.02 6.50 11.89
C ARG A 95 -12.28 7.34 12.05
N ASP A 96 -13.03 7.52 10.98
CA ASP A 96 -14.26 8.30 10.95
C ASP A 96 -15.43 7.55 11.60
N HIS A 97 -15.38 6.21 11.55
CA HIS A 97 -16.38 5.31 12.09
C HIS A 97 -15.72 4.24 12.98
N PRO A 98 -15.37 4.57 14.25
CA PRO A 98 -14.71 3.65 15.16
C PRO A 98 -15.54 2.40 15.48
N ASP A 99 -16.86 2.44 15.23
CA ASP A 99 -17.76 1.29 15.28
C ASP A 99 -17.49 0.25 14.18
N LEU A 100 -16.97 0.66 13.02
CA LEU A 100 -16.56 -0.25 11.94
C LEU A 100 -15.27 -1.03 12.28
N ALA A 101 -14.42 -0.52 13.17
CA ALA A 101 -13.18 -1.21 13.57
C ALA A 101 -13.46 -2.53 14.31
N VAL A 102 -14.58 -2.58 15.04
CA VAL A 102 -15.04 -3.80 15.71
C VAL A 102 -15.51 -4.85 14.69
N LEU A 103 -16.15 -4.41 13.61
CA LEU A 103 -16.62 -5.28 12.53
C LEU A 103 -15.46 -5.86 11.71
N ASP A 104 -14.47 -5.02 11.37
CA ASP A 104 -13.28 -5.42 10.62
C ASP A 104 -12.45 -6.49 11.36
N ALA A 105 -12.22 -6.27 12.66
CA ALA A 105 -11.54 -7.25 13.52
C ALA A 105 -12.28 -8.61 13.60
N ASP A 106 -13.61 -8.61 13.52
CA ASP A 106 -14.38 -9.86 13.52
C ASP A 106 -14.37 -10.56 12.15
N LEU A 107 -14.37 -9.80 11.04
CA LEU A 107 -14.19 -10.33 9.69
C LEU A 107 -12.82 -10.98 9.51
N ASP A 108 -11.75 -10.35 10.01
CA ASP A 108 -10.41 -10.92 10.00
C ASP A 108 -10.35 -12.21 10.84
N ARG A 109 -10.96 -12.20 12.03
CA ARG A 109 -11.08 -13.41 12.86
C ARG A 109 -11.79 -14.55 12.12
N ILE A 110 -12.85 -14.26 11.38
CA ILE A 110 -13.59 -15.25 10.57
C ILE A 110 -12.74 -15.75 9.40
N ARG A 111 -12.00 -14.87 8.72
CA ARG A 111 -11.08 -15.21 7.63
C ARG A 111 -9.97 -16.16 8.11
N HIS A 112 -9.34 -15.85 9.24
CA HIS A 112 -8.30 -16.70 9.85
C HIS A 112 -8.85 -18.06 10.32
N ARG A 113 -10.07 -18.10 10.87
CA ARG A 113 -10.72 -19.36 11.27
C ARG A 113 -11.11 -20.23 10.07
N SER A 114 -11.54 -19.61 8.97
CA SER A 114 -11.97 -20.32 7.76
C SER A 114 -10.80 -20.86 6.94
N GLY A 115 -9.64 -20.19 6.97
CA GLY A 115 -8.40 -20.70 6.39
C GLY A 115 -7.80 -21.91 7.13
N ALA A 116 -8.14 -22.10 8.42
CA ALA A 116 -7.65 -23.22 9.23
C ALA A 116 -8.43 -24.53 9.05
N ARG A 117 -9.45 -24.58 8.17
CA ARG A 117 -10.31 -25.76 7.97
C ARG A 117 -10.02 -26.48 6.65
N HIS A 118 -8.80 -27.02 6.53
CA HIS A 118 -8.53 -28.13 5.62
C HIS A 118 -7.72 -29.24 6.33
N PRO A 119 -8.37 -30.16 7.07
CA PRO A 119 -7.71 -31.39 7.46
C PRO A 119 -7.56 -32.27 6.22
N ALA A 120 -6.30 -32.51 5.86
CA ALA A 120 -5.87 -33.43 4.82
C ALA A 120 -6.63 -34.77 4.91
N SER A 121 -7.39 -35.09 3.87
CA SER A 121 -7.92 -36.44 3.65
C SER A 121 -6.73 -37.38 3.44
N ARG A 122 -6.52 -38.25 4.44
CA ARG A 122 -5.55 -39.34 4.45
C ARG A 122 -5.57 -40.10 3.12
N ARG A 123 -4.42 -40.13 2.44
CA ARG A 123 -4.08 -41.19 1.49
C ARG A 123 -4.03 -42.52 2.25
N TRP A 124 -5.01 -43.39 2.02
CA TRP A 124 -4.83 -44.81 2.26
C TRP A 124 -4.12 -45.40 1.03
N ARG A 125 -2.91 -45.91 1.27
CA ARG A 125 -2.24 -46.88 0.42
C ARG A 125 -2.86 -48.24 0.74
N GLU A 126 -3.24 -48.98 -0.28
CA GLU A 126 -3.03 -50.42 -0.43
C GLU A 126 -3.20 -50.80 -1.91
#